data_AF-A0A839HFR3-F1
#
_entry.id   AF-A0A839HFR3-F1
#
_cell.length_a   1.000
_cell.length_b   1.000
_cell.length_c   1.000
_cell.angle_alpha   90.00
_cell.angle_beta   90.00
_cell.angle_gamma   90.00
#
_symmetry.space_group_name_H-M   'P 1'
#
loop_
_entity.id
_entity.type
_entity.pdbx_description
1 polymer ?
#
loop_
_entity_poly.entity_id
_entity_poly.type
_entity_poly.pdbx_seq_one_letter_code
_entity_poly.pdbx_strand_id
1 'polypeptide(L)'
;MRTNTYGNNYTVASGAVASNTASGNGVTAGAVNILGHRGQIIGQTGVGASGLAIAASGSAQTMATNINKFTDATGVTATARTEAQVIFGAAGNYTLTIQSDNTTAQTVTFNLSSASTSDGLSAAVTAINDQASKTGVTAVVNEAGSGIVLANQTGNDIVLRDTVTTNAADVTVNKAYRDGSGTLQVDTTAVTLDFDNTVADYTTVSGYIQ
;
A
#
# COMPACT_ATOMS: atom_id res chain seq x y z
N MET A 1 -20.15 12.85 31.98
CA MET A 1 -20.53 11.90 30.91
C MET A 1 -19.30 11.04 30.59
N ARG A 2 -19.21 9.82 31.14
CA ARG A 2 -18.14 8.86 30.84
C ARG A 2 -18.71 7.84 29.87
N THR A 3 -18.37 7.93 28.59
CA THR A 3 -18.64 6.84 27.66
C THR A 3 -17.57 5.78 27.90
N ASN A 4 -17.87 4.80 28.75
CA ASN A 4 -17.08 3.58 28.81
C ASN A 4 -17.41 2.77 27.55
N THR A 5 -16.72 3.05 26.45
CA THR A 5 -16.73 2.18 25.28
C THR A 5 -16.00 0.89 25.69
N TYR A 6 -16.74 -0.09 26.19
CA TYR A 6 -16.23 -1.43 26.53
C TYR A 6 -16.04 -2.32 25.28
N GLY A 7 -15.58 -1.72 24.18
CA GLY A 7 -15.21 -2.43 22.97
C GLY A 7 -13.70 -2.30 22.74
N ASN A 8 -13.10 -3.29 22.07
CA ASN A 8 -11.78 -3.11 21.48
C ASN A 8 -11.85 -1.87 20.56
N ASN A 9 -11.09 -0.83 20.87
CA ASN A 9 -11.05 0.37 20.05
C ASN A 9 -10.24 0.06 18.80
N TYR A 10 -10.92 -0.29 17.71
CA TYR A 10 -10.32 -0.60 16.42
C TYR A 10 -10.22 0.68 15.60
N THR A 11 -9.00 1.06 15.21
CA THR A 11 -8.74 2.30 14.47
C THR A 11 -7.89 1.99 13.26
N VAL A 12 -8.34 2.42 12.08
CA VAL A 12 -7.54 2.33 10.85
C VAL A 12 -6.92 3.69 10.57
N ALA A 13 -5.60 3.72 10.44
CA ALA A 13 -4.87 4.84 9.86
C ALA A 13 -4.57 4.52 8.40
N SER A 14 -5.30 5.14 7.48
CA SER A 14 -5.29 4.85 6.03
C SER A 14 -3.93 5.04 5.33
N GLY A 15 -2.99 5.73 5.97
CA GLY A 15 -1.67 6.03 5.41
C GLY A 15 -1.69 7.23 4.45
N ALA A 16 -0.58 7.44 3.74
CA ALA A 16 -0.48 8.48 2.73
C ALA A 16 -1.06 8.00 1.38
N VAL A 17 -1.47 8.95 0.54
CA VAL A 17 -1.89 8.69 -0.84
C VAL A 17 -0.74 8.11 -1.67
N ALA A 18 -1.06 7.55 -2.84
CA ALA A 18 -0.04 7.07 -3.78
C ALA A 18 0.86 8.24 -4.21
N SER A 19 2.16 7.99 -4.33
CA SER A 19 3.18 9.01 -4.56
C SER A 19 4.03 8.67 -5.77
N ASN A 20 4.22 9.65 -6.67
CA ASN A 20 5.15 9.58 -7.80
C ASN A 20 6.48 10.30 -7.51
N THR A 21 6.86 10.45 -6.24
CA THR A 21 8.11 11.11 -5.85
C THR A 21 9.24 10.11 -5.64
N ALA A 22 10.42 10.41 -6.20
CA ALA A 22 11.52 9.45 -6.26
C ALA A 22 11.98 9.12 -4.85
N SER A 23 11.95 7.83 -4.48
CA SER A 23 12.26 7.34 -3.12
C SER A 23 11.31 7.85 -2.01
N GLY A 24 10.12 8.34 -2.38
CA GLY A 24 9.10 8.84 -1.46
C GLY A 24 7.76 8.10 -1.58
N ASN A 25 7.20 7.68 -0.45
CA ASN A 25 5.91 6.98 -0.37
C ASN A 25 4.75 7.91 0.08
N GLY A 26 4.99 9.23 0.10
CA GLY A 26 4.03 10.25 0.56
C GLY A 26 3.94 10.42 2.08
N VAL A 27 4.55 9.52 2.88
CA VAL A 27 4.56 9.63 4.34
C VAL A 27 5.46 10.79 4.78
N THR A 28 4.89 11.70 5.57
CA THR A 28 5.63 12.81 6.20
C THR A 28 6.07 12.42 7.61
N ALA A 29 7.21 12.95 8.04
CA ALA A 29 7.68 12.75 9.41
C ALA A 29 6.72 13.36 10.43
N GLY A 30 6.59 12.72 11.60
CA GLY A 30 5.69 13.20 12.64
C GLY A 30 5.80 12.44 13.94
N ALA A 31 5.09 12.90 14.96
CA ALA A 31 4.93 12.23 16.23
C ALA A 31 3.59 11.50 16.29
N VAL A 32 3.56 10.31 16.89
CA VAL A 32 2.33 9.54 17.12
C VAL A 32 2.11 9.37 18.61
N ASN A 33 0.92 9.76 19.06
CA ASN A 33 0.47 9.47 20.41
C ASN A 33 -0.32 8.16 20.41
N ILE A 34 0.05 7.24 21.30
CA ILE A 34 -0.67 6.00 21.53
C ILE A 34 -1.41 6.15 22.85
N LEU A 35 -2.74 6.13 22.81
CA LEU A 35 -3.58 6.17 24.00
C LEU A 35 -4.21 4.79 24.18
N GLY A 36 -3.64 4.00 25.09
CA GLY A 36 -4.13 2.68 25.43
C GLY A 36 -4.78 2.62 26.80
N HIS A 37 -5.45 1.50 27.09
CA HIS A 37 -6.13 1.31 28.38
C HIS A 37 -5.16 1.12 29.56
N ARG A 38 -3.89 0.76 29.29
CA ARG A 38 -2.85 0.57 30.33
C ARG A 38 -1.99 1.79 30.54
N GLY A 39 -1.99 2.72 29.59
CA GLY A 39 -1.14 3.91 29.62
C GLY A 39 -1.08 4.59 28.26
N GLN A 40 -0.35 5.70 28.23
CA GLN A 40 -0.14 6.50 27.03
C GLN A 40 1.35 6.61 26.69
N ILE A 41 1.66 6.61 25.41
CA ILE A 41 2.96 7.03 24.87
C ILE A 41 2.72 8.29 24.07
N ILE A 42 3.44 9.36 24.42
CA ILE A 42 3.40 10.62 23.68
C ILE A 42 4.54 10.59 22.66
N GLY A 43 4.22 10.74 21.39
CA GLY A 43 5.20 10.82 20.32
C GLY A 43 6.03 12.10 20.46
N GLN A 44 7.32 11.99 20.18
CA GLN A 44 8.25 13.12 20.18
C GLN A 44 9.12 13.03 18.94
N THR A 45 9.42 14.18 18.32
CA THR A 45 10.35 14.30 17.18
C THR A 45 11.58 15.11 17.59
N GLY A 46 12.77 14.73 17.09
CA GLY A 46 14.02 15.46 17.33
C GLY A 46 15.09 14.65 18.08
N VAL A 47 16.27 15.24 18.25
CA VAL A 47 17.40 14.61 18.94
C VAL A 47 17.06 14.41 20.41
N GLY A 48 17.18 13.18 20.92
CA GLY A 48 16.84 12.83 22.31
C GLY A 48 15.36 12.53 22.55
N ALA A 49 14.53 12.44 21.51
CA ALA A 49 13.13 12.08 21.63
C ALA A 49 12.93 10.68 22.23
N SER A 50 12.11 10.59 23.28
CA SER A 50 11.62 9.35 23.88
C SER A 50 10.14 9.18 23.54
N GLY A 51 9.84 8.41 22.49
CA GLY A 51 8.46 8.23 22.04
C GLY A 51 8.40 7.57 20.66
N LEU A 52 7.19 7.52 20.08
CA LEU A 52 6.98 7.01 18.74
C LEU A 52 7.04 8.15 17.71
N ALA A 53 8.08 8.11 16.88
CA ALA A 53 8.20 8.98 15.71
C ALA A 53 7.94 8.18 14.43
N ILE A 54 7.24 8.82 13.49
CA ILE A 54 7.15 8.40 12.09
C ILE A 54 8.29 9.08 11.35
N ALA A 55 9.11 8.29 10.67
CA ALA A 55 10.10 8.81 9.74
C ALA A 55 9.42 9.19 8.41
N ALA A 56 9.90 10.26 7.77
CA ALA A 56 9.51 10.56 6.39
C ALA A 56 9.86 9.36 5.50
N SER A 57 8.97 9.01 4.58
CA SER A 57 9.08 7.80 3.75
C SER A 57 9.17 6.47 4.52
N GLY A 58 8.75 6.44 5.80
CA GLY A 58 8.71 5.20 6.58
C GLY A 58 7.60 4.27 6.11
N SER A 59 7.85 2.96 6.12
CA SER A 59 6.83 1.94 5.80
C SER A 59 5.87 1.72 6.98
N ALA A 60 4.66 1.26 6.69
CA ALA A 60 3.70 0.89 7.74
C ALA A 60 4.21 -0.29 8.58
N GLN A 61 4.98 -1.22 7.99
CA GLN A 61 5.65 -2.28 8.74
C GLN A 61 6.50 -1.75 9.89
N THR A 62 7.34 -0.75 9.59
CA THR A 62 8.23 -0.14 10.58
C THR A 62 7.43 0.57 11.67
N MET A 63 6.35 1.27 11.27
CA MET A 63 5.47 1.95 12.21
C MET A 63 4.75 0.97 13.14
N ALA A 64 4.14 -0.10 12.62
CA ALA A 64 3.48 -1.13 13.43
C ALA A 64 4.48 -1.82 14.37
N THR A 65 5.66 -2.15 13.88
CA THR A 65 6.74 -2.71 14.71
C THR A 65 7.09 -1.77 15.86
N ASN A 66 7.21 -0.47 15.60
CA ASN A 66 7.52 0.51 16.64
C ASN A 66 6.35 0.74 17.61
N ILE A 67 5.09 0.68 17.18
CA ILE A 67 3.92 0.70 18.08
C ILE A 67 3.95 -0.53 19.00
N ASN A 68 4.17 -1.71 18.43
CA ASN A 68 4.14 -2.98 19.16
C ASN A 68 5.23 -3.11 20.22
N LYS A 69 6.33 -2.34 20.14
CA LYS A 69 7.33 -2.23 21.22
C LYS A 69 6.75 -1.68 22.52
N PHE A 70 5.62 -0.97 22.46
CA PHE A 70 4.95 -0.37 23.61
C PHE A 70 3.65 -1.09 24.00
N THR A 71 3.38 -2.27 23.46
CA THR A 71 2.20 -3.09 23.82
C THR A 71 2.14 -3.32 25.34
N ASP A 72 3.26 -3.68 25.95
CA ASP A 72 3.37 -3.94 27.39
C ASP A 72 3.23 -2.69 28.27
N ALA A 73 3.23 -1.50 27.68
CA ALA A 73 3.01 -0.23 28.39
C ALA A 73 1.60 0.33 28.15
N THR A 74 1.03 0.12 26.96
CA THR A 74 -0.22 0.77 26.52
C THR A 74 -1.40 -0.19 26.44
N GLY A 75 -1.16 -1.47 26.15
CA GLY A 75 -2.19 -2.43 25.75
C GLY A 75 -2.66 -2.26 24.31
N VAL A 76 -1.93 -1.51 23.47
CA VAL A 76 -2.23 -1.31 22.04
C VAL A 76 -1.34 -2.22 21.20
N THR A 77 -1.95 -2.93 20.27
CA THR A 77 -1.27 -3.68 19.21
C THR A 77 -1.60 -3.07 17.86
N ALA A 78 -0.67 -3.14 16.92
CA ALA A 78 -0.83 -2.66 15.56
C ALA A 78 -0.48 -3.75 14.55
N THR A 79 -1.25 -3.81 13.48
CA THR A 79 -0.96 -4.59 12.28
C THR A 79 -0.79 -3.65 11.09
N ALA A 80 0.06 -4.02 10.14
CA ALA A 80 0.35 -3.22 8.96
C ALA A 80 0.00 -3.99 7.70
N ARG A 81 -0.58 -3.32 6.71
CA ARG A 81 -0.86 -3.88 5.39
C ARG A 81 -0.69 -2.80 4.34
N THR A 82 -0.30 -3.18 3.13
CA THR A 82 -0.27 -2.25 2.00
C THR A 82 -1.20 -2.78 0.94
N GLU A 83 -2.15 -1.96 0.50
CA GLU A 83 -3.04 -2.28 -0.60
C GLU A 83 -3.02 -1.15 -1.64
N ALA A 84 -3.07 -1.52 -2.91
CA ALA A 84 -3.14 -0.61 -4.05
C ALA A 84 -4.18 -1.12 -5.05
N GLN A 85 -5.06 -0.26 -5.53
CA GLN A 85 -5.90 -0.58 -6.66
C GLN A 85 -5.18 -0.17 -7.95
N VAL A 86 -5.18 -1.06 -8.93
CA VAL A 86 -4.60 -0.85 -10.25
C VAL A 86 -5.69 -1.05 -11.30
N ILE A 87 -5.89 -0.04 -12.15
CA ILE A 87 -6.85 -0.04 -13.26
C ILE A 87 -6.07 0.10 -14.56
N PHE A 88 -6.43 -0.70 -15.56
CA PHE A 88 -5.82 -0.68 -16.88
C PHE A 88 -6.74 0.05 -17.86
N GLY A 89 -6.20 0.90 -18.72
CA GLY A 89 -7.02 1.69 -19.65
C GLY A 89 -7.66 0.87 -20.78
N ALA A 90 -7.05 -0.24 -21.20
CA ALA A 90 -7.51 -1.06 -22.32
C ALA A 90 -7.03 -2.52 -22.27
N ALA A 91 -7.62 -3.38 -23.10
CA ALA A 91 -7.07 -4.71 -23.38
C ALA A 91 -5.74 -4.58 -24.15
N GLY A 92 -4.86 -5.58 -24.03
CA GLY A 92 -3.58 -5.64 -24.73
C GLY A 92 -2.40 -5.98 -23.81
N ASN A 93 -1.19 -5.74 -24.32
CA ASN A 93 0.05 -6.10 -23.63
C ASN A 93 0.45 -5.03 -22.61
N TYR A 94 0.91 -5.49 -21.44
CA TYR A 94 1.47 -4.64 -20.41
C TYR A 94 2.79 -5.23 -19.91
N THR A 95 3.76 -4.37 -19.67
CA THR A 95 5.03 -4.70 -19.01
C THR A 95 5.27 -3.73 -17.88
N LEU A 96 5.14 -4.23 -16.65
CA LEU A 96 5.33 -3.44 -15.42
C LEU A 96 6.45 -4.04 -14.59
N THR A 97 7.02 -3.24 -13.70
CA THR A 97 7.92 -3.75 -12.65
C THR A 97 7.30 -3.54 -11.29
N ILE A 98 7.46 -4.54 -10.42
CA ILE A 98 6.92 -4.55 -9.06
C ILE A 98 8.06 -4.77 -8.08
N GLN A 99 8.09 -3.94 -7.04
CA GLN A 99 9.03 -4.05 -5.94
C GLN A 99 8.31 -3.81 -4.61
N SER A 100 8.59 -4.64 -3.62
CA SER A 100 8.12 -4.45 -2.25
C SER A 100 9.11 -5.05 -1.26
N ASP A 101 8.95 -6.31 -0.84
CA ASP A 101 9.85 -6.96 0.13
C ASP A 101 11.26 -7.21 -0.44
N ASN A 102 11.38 -7.24 -1.77
CA ASN A 102 12.62 -7.44 -2.51
C ASN A 102 13.40 -6.14 -2.75
N THR A 103 14.71 -6.28 -2.90
CA THR A 103 15.62 -5.17 -3.25
C THR A 103 15.71 -4.90 -4.75
N THR A 104 15.42 -5.89 -5.60
CA THR A 104 15.49 -5.78 -7.06
C THR A 104 14.12 -5.95 -7.68
N ALA A 105 13.61 -4.92 -8.36
CA ALA A 105 12.31 -4.93 -9.01
C ALA A 105 12.14 -6.15 -9.94
N GLN A 106 10.96 -6.76 -9.91
CA GLN A 106 10.61 -7.90 -10.76
C GLN A 106 9.75 -7.41 -11.92
N THR A 107 10.18 -7.70 -13.15
CA THR A 107 9.38 -7.42 -14.35
C THR A 107 8.29 -8.45 -14.51
N VAL A 108 7.08 -7.98 -14.79
CA VAL A 108 5.89 -8.77 -15.05
C VAL A 108 5.32 -8.34 -16.39
N THR A 109 5.19 -9.30 -17.31
CA THR A 109 4.60 -9.07 -18.64
C THR A 109 3.39 -9.95 -18.79
N PHE A 110 2.28 -9.38 -19.25
CA PHE A 110 1.02 -10.09 -19.46
C PHE A 110 0.21 -9.45 -20.59
N ASN A 111 -0.76 -10.20 -21.10
CA ASN A 111 -1.76 -9.72 -22.05
C ASN A 111 -3.14 -9.77 -21.40
N LEU A 112 -3.84 -8.64 -21.40
CA LEU A 112 -5.23 -8.53 -20.97
C LEU A 112 -6.16 -8.76 -22.16
N SER A 113 -7.10 -9.69 -22.03
CA SER A 113 -8.17 -9.86 -23.03
C SER A 113 -9.31 -8.85 -22.85
N SER A 114 -9.44 -8.28 -21.64
CA SER A 114 -10.32 -7.16 -21.31
C SER A 114 -9.80 -6.46 -20.05
N ALA A 115 -9.92 -5.13 -20.00
CA ALA A 115 -9.53 -4.34 -18.82
C ALA A 115 -10.66 -4.18 -17.79
N SER A 116 -11.87 -4.64 -18.09
CA SER A 116 -13.08 -4.38 -17.30
C SER A 116 -13.90 -5.62 -16.98
N THR A 117 -13.25 -6.80 -16.97
CA THR A 117 -13.86 -8.07 -16.55
C THR A 117 -12.87 -8.89 -15.74
N SER A 118 -13.37 -9.68 -14.80
CA SER A 118 -12.53 -10.55 -13.97
C SER A 118 -11.72 -11.56 -14.80
N ASP A 119 -12.34 -12.16 -15.81
CA ASP A 119 -11.66 -13.09 -16.71
C ASP A 119 -10.57 -12.40 -17.52
N GLY A 120 -10.84 -11.16 -17.98
CA GLY A 120 -9.89 -10.35 -18.72
C GLY A 120 -8.64 -9.96 -17.93
N LEU A 121 -8.78 -9.81 -16.62
CA LEU A 121 -7.72 -9.42 -15.69
C LEU A 121 -6.96 -10.61 -15.08
N SER A 122 -7.44 -11.84 -15.28
CA SER A 122 -6.86 -13.06 -14.70
C SER A 122 -5.40 -13.28 -15.07
N ALA A 123 -5.00 -12.89 -16.29
CA ALA A 123 -3.62 -12.99 -16.76
C ALA A 123 -2.67 -12.07 -15.96
N ALA A 124 -3.10 -10.85 -15.65
CA ALA A 124 -2.33 -9.93 -14.79
C ALA A 124 -2.21 -10.48 -13.37
N VAL A 125 -3.32 -10.95 -12.81
CA VAL A 125 -3.34 -11.55 -11.46
C VAL A 125 -2.37 -12.72 -11.37
N THR A 126 -2.39 -13.62 -12.34
CA THR A 126 -1.49 -14.78 -12.40
C THR A 126 -0.03 -14.34 -12.49
N ALA A 127 0.30 -13.47 -13.46
CA ALA A 127 1.68 -13.04 -13.70
C ALA A 127 2.29 -12.32 -12.48
N ILE A 128 1.50 -11.54 -11.75
CA ILE A 128 1.93 -10.87 -10.52
C ILE A 128 2.12 -11.89 -9.39
N ASN A 129 1.15 -12.80 -9.20
CA ASN A 129 1.22 -13.83 -8.17
C ASN A 129 2.38 -14.82 -8.38
N ASP A 130 2.79 -15.06 -9.63
CA ASP A 130 3.99 -15.86 -9.94
C ASP A 130 5.27 -15.22 -9.39
N GLN A 131 5.30 -13.90 -9.21
CA GLN A 131 6.41 -13.17 -8.58
C GLN A 131 6.21 -12.96 -7.07
N ALA A 132 5.07 -13.35 -6.48
CA ALA A 132 4.74 -13.08 -5.08
C ALA A 132 5.75 -13.69 -4.09
N SER A 133 6.34 -14.84 -4.43
CA SER A 133 7.37 -15.48 -3.59
C SER A 133 8.66 -14.64 -3.46
N LYS A 134 8.91 -13.73 -4.43
CA LYS A 134 10.04 -12.80 -4.40
C LYS A 134 9.65 -11.44 -3.87
N THR A 135 8.50 -10.91 -4.31
CA THR A 135 8.09 -9.55 -4.01
C THR A 135 7.29 -9.40 -2.72
N GLY A 136 6.65 -10.48 -2.25
CA GLY A 136 5.67 -10.44 -1.16
C GLY A 136 4.31 -9.83 -1.57
N VAL A 137 4.15 -9.46 -2.84
CA VAL A 137 2.93 -8.83 -3.36
C VAL A 137 2.03 -9.89 -3.98
N THR A 138 0.77 -9.90 -3.54
CA THR A 138 -0.30 -10.72 -4.13
C THR A 138 -1.29 -9.83 -4.87
N ALA A 139 -1.97 -10.37 -5.88
CA ALA A 139 -2.98 -9.70 -6.67
C ALA A 139 -4.30 -10.46 -6.64
N VAL A 140 -5.41 -9.72 -6.59
CA VAL A 140 -6.77 -10.25 -6.77
C VAL A 140 -7.57 -9.26 -7.63
N VAL A 141 -8.57 -9.74 -8.38
CA VAL A 141 -9.49 -8.82 -9.08
C VAL A 141 -10.33 -8.07 -8.04
N ASN A 142 -10.59 -6.78 -8.25
CA ASN A 142 -11.50 -6.00 -7.41
C ASN A 142 -12.95 -6.52 -7.52
N GLU A 143 -13.80 -6.18 -6.56
CA GLU A 143 -15.19 -6.66 -6.53
C GLU A 143 -16.01 -6.21 -7.76
N ALA A 144 -15.64 -5.07 -8.35
CA ALA A 144 -16.29 -4.52 -9.54
C ALA A 144 -15.85 -5.20 -10.86
N GLY A 145 -14.80 -6.03 -10.86
CA GLY A 145 -14.21 -6.60 -12.07
C GLY A 145 -13.51 -5.58 -12.98
N SER A 146 -13.32 -4.34 -12.52
CA SER A 146 -12.79 -3.21 -13.29
C SER A 146 -11.31 -2.92 -13.08
N GLY A 147 -10.66 -3.70 -12.21
CA GLY A 147 -9.25 -3.55 -11.89
C GLY A 147 -8.77 -4.65 -10.94
N ILE A 148 -7.54 -4.55 -10.50
CA ILE A 148 -6.94 -5.49 -9.54
C ILE A 148 -6.55 -4.77 -8.26
N VAL A 149 -6.51 -5.50 -7.16
CA VAL A 149 -6.00 -5.04 -5.86
C VAL A 149 -4.72 -5.80 -5.57
N LEU A 150 -3.64 -5.05 -5.42
CA LEU A 150 -2.36 -5.55 -4.97
C LEU A 150 -2.29 -5.46 -3.45
N ALA A 151 -1.71 -6.46 -2.80
CA ALA A 151 -1.59 -6.51 -1.36
C ALA A 151 -0.22 -7.04 -0.91
N ASN A 152 0.40 -6.33 0.04
CA ASN A 152 1.50 -6.83 0.86
C ASN A 152 1.03 -6.91 2.32
N GLN A 153 1.04 -8.12 2.89
CA GLN A 153 0.50 -8.38 4.22
C GLN A 153 1.42 -7.93 5.36
N THR A 154 2.67 -7.60 5.07
CA THR A 154 3.63 -7.15 6.09
C THR A 154 3.63 -5.64 6.26
N GLY A 155 2.97 -4.90 5.34
CA GLY A 155 2.90 -3.44 5.37
C GLY A 155 4.13 -2.73 4.78
N ASN A 156 4.94 -3.45 3.99
CA ASN A 156 5.97 -2.84 3.15
C ASN A 156 5.34 -2.11 1.97
N ASP A 157 6.00 -1.05 1.52
CA ASP A 157 5.48 -0.25 0.41
C ASP A 157 5.45 -1.06 -0.88
N ILE A 158 4.48 -0.77 -1.75
CA ILE A 158 4.41 -1.36 -3.08
C ILE A 158 4.85 -0.30 -4.07
N VAL A 159 5.95 -0.56 -4.77
CA VAL A 159 6.42 0.26 -5.87
C VAL A 159 6.00 -0.40 -7.17
N LEU A 160 5.24 0.32 -7.98
CA LEU A 160 4.96 -0.03 -9.37
C LEU A 160 5.68 0.93 -10.29
N ARG A 161 6.23 0.40 -11.37
CA ARG A 161 6.76 1.19 -12.48
C ARG A 161 6.27 0.59 -13.78
N ASP A 162 6.09 1.41 -14.78
CA ASP A 162 6.09 0.90 -16.15
C ASP A 162 7.52 0.59 -16.59
N THR A 163 7.69 0.40 -17.89
CA THR A 163 9.00 0.29 -18.52
C THR A 163 9.00 1.15 -19.77
N VAL A 164 10.17 1.30 -20.39
CA VAL A 164 10.28 1.90 -21.74
C VAL A 164 9.59 1.07 -22.85
N THR A 165 8.93 -0.04 -22.51
CA THR A 165 8.09 -0.81 -23.43
C THR A 165 6.67 -0.23 -23.39
N THR A 166 6.17 0.24 -24.53
CA THR A 166 4.81 0.77 -24.65
C THR A 166 3.77 -0.23 -24.13
N ASN A 167 2.95 0.24 -23.20
CA ASN A 167 1.77 -0.49 -22.73
C ASN A 167 0.58 -0.28 -23.68
N ALA A 168 -0.43 -1.14 -23.60
CA ALA A 168 -1.62 -0.99 -24.44
C ALA A 168 -2.44 0.28 -24.13
N ALA A 169 -2.38 0.78 -22.90
CA ALA A 169 -2.95 2.03 -22.44
C ALA A 169 -2.33 2.42 -21.08
N ASP A 170 -2.77 3.56 -20.54
CA ASP A 170 -2.36 4.03 -19.21
C ASP A 170 -2.71 3.02 -18.11
N VAL A 171 -1.90 3.02 -17.05
CA VAL A 171 -2.16 2.27 -15.83
C VAL A 171 -2.40 3.25 -14.69
N THR A 172 -3.60 3.23 -14.13
CA THR A 172 -3.98 4.10 -13.00
C THR A 172 -3.80 3.34 -11.70
N VAL A 173 -3.07 3.92 -10.75
CA VAL A 173 -2.79 3.34 -9.44
C VAL A 173 -3.31 4.24 -8.33
N ASN A 174 -4.17 3.68 -7.48
CA ASN A 174 -4.70 4.34 -6.30
C ASN A 174 -4.23 3.63 -5.05
N LYS A 175 -3.98 4.41 -4.00
CA LYS A 175 -3.84 3.87 -2.64
C LYS A 175 -5.15 3.20 -2.25
N ALA A 176 -5.08 2.03 -1.63
CA ALA A 176 -6.24 1.38 -1.03
C ALA A 176 -5.96 0.96 0.43
N TYR A 177 -7.02 0.82 1.20
CA TYR A 177 -6.99 0.31 2.57
C TYR A 177 -8.30 -0.40 2.89
N ARG A 178 -8.34 -1.10 4.03
CA ARG A 178 -9.54 -1.77 4.51
C ARG A 178 -10.07 -1.00 5.71
N ASP A 179 -11.36 -0.71 5.76
CA ASP A 179 -11.96 -0.11 6.95
C ASP A 179 -12.14 -1.14 8.08
N GLY A 180 -12.73 -0.73 9.21
CA GLY A 180 -12.99 -1.62 10.35
C GLY A 180 -13.96 -2.77 10.11
N SER A 181 -14.65 -2.78 8.97
CA SER A 181 -15.48 -3.91 8.52
C SER A 181 -14.76 -4.83 7.53
N GLY A 182 -13.53 -4.48 7.10
CA GLY A 182 -12.81 -5.19 6.06
C GLY A 182 -13.22 -4.79 4.63
N THR A 183 -14.03 -3.75 4.48
CA THR A 183 -14.44 -3.24 3.16
C THR A 183 -13.28 -2.47 2.53
N LEU A 184 -13.03 -2.70 1.24
CA LEU A 184 -11.99 -1.98 0.50
C LEU A 184 -12.40 -0.52 0.30
N GLN A 185 -11.54 0.39 0.73
CA GLN A 185 -11.63 1.81 0.48
C GLN A 185 -10.49 2.21 -0.46
N VAL A 186 -10.81 2.97 -1.51
CA VAL A 186 -9.85 3.43 -2.51
C VAL A 186 -9.72 4.94 -2.37
N ASP A 187 -8.49 5.42 -2.23
CA ASP A 187 -8.20 6.85 -2.21
C ASP A 187 -8.49 7.48 -3.57
N THR A 188 -9.10 8.66 -3.58
CA THR A 188 -9.48 9.35 -4.82
C THR A 188 -8.28 9.91 -5.60
N THR A 189 -7.11 10.03 -4.96
CA THR A 189 -5.89 10.53 -5.58
C THR A 189 -5.18 9.39 -6.30
N ALA A 190 -5.20 9.43 -7.63
CA ALA A 190 -4.54 8.47 -8.47
C ALA A 190 -3.16 8.96 -8.93
N VAL A 191 -2.25 8.02 -9.16
CA VAL A 191 -1.06 8.21 -9.99
C VAL A 191 -1.26 7.43 -11.28
N THR A 192 -1.04 8.08 -12.42
CA THR A 192 -1.02 7.41 -13.72
C THR A 192 0.42 7.06 -14.07
N LEU A 193 0.63 5.81 -14.47
CA LEU A 193 1.79 5.39 -15.24
C LEU A 193 1.37 5.47 -16.70
N ASP A 194 1.95 6.40 -17.44
CA ASP A 194 1.57 6.62 -18.82
C ASP A 194 1.95 5.43 -19.71
N PHE A 195 1.29 5.32 -20.86
CA PHE A 195 1.59 4.23 -21.80
C PHE A 195 2.85 4.50 -22.66
N ASP A 196 3.59 5.58 -22.40
CA ASP A 196 4.67 6.03 -23.25
C ASP A 196 5.87 5.06 -23.24
N ASN A 197 6.81 5.26 -24.17
CA ASN A 197 8.00 4.42 -24.32
C ASN A 197 9.32 5.18 -24.17
N THR A 198 9.25 6.37 -23.59
CA THR A 198 10.37 7.29 -23.53
C THR A 198 10.88 7.49 -22.12
N VAL A 199 9.99 7.53 -21.12
CA VAL A 199 10.36 7.70 -19.72
C VAL A 199 9.56 6.72 -18.89
N ALA A 200 10.24 5.98 -18.02
CA ALA A 200 9.52 5.10 -17.12
C ALA A 200 8.90 5.91 -15.97
N ASP A 201 7.58 5.84 -15.82
CA ASP A 201 6.86 6.34 -14.66
C ASP A 201 6.94 5.38 -13.49
N TYR A 202 6.73 5.91 -12.29
CA TYR A 202 6.65 5.11 -11.09
C TYR A 202 5.66 5.69 -10.09
N THR A 203 5.17 4.80 -9.24
CA THR A 203 4.35 5.12 -8.09
C THR A 203 4.76 4.26 -6.91
N THR A 204 4.77 4.85 -5.72
CA THR A 204 4.98 4.16 -4.46
C THR A 204 3.74 4.31 -3.61
N VAL A 205 3.16 3.17 -3.22
CA VAL A 205 1.98 3.10 -2.37
C VAL A 205 2.42 2.71 -0.97
N SER A 206 2.21 3.60 -0.01
CA SER A 206 2.50 3.34 1.40
C SER A 206 1.45 2.42 2.05
N GLY A 207 1.87 1.72 3.10
CA GLY A 207 0.96 0.90 3.90
C GLY A 207 0.01 1.70 4.80
N TYR A 208 -0.95 1.00 5.39
CA TYR A 208 -1.89 1.46 6.41
C TYR A 208 -1.74 0.64 7.69
N ILE A 209 -2.16 1.22 8.82
CA ILE A 209 -2.11 0.60 10.15
C ILE A 209 -3.53 0.33 10.65
N GLN A 210 -3.75 -0.80 11.31
CA GLN A 210 -5.02 -1.16 11.94
C GLN A 210 -4.82 -1.99 13.22
#